data_AF-A0A930RHK2-F1
#
_entry.id   AF-A0A930RHK2-F1
#
_cell.length_a   1.000
_cell.length_b   1.000
_cell.length_c   1.000
_cell.angle_alpha   90.00
_cell.angle_beta   90.00
_cell.angle_gamma   90.00
#
_symmetry.space_group_name_H-M   'P 1'
#
loop_
_entity.id
_entity.type
_entity.pdbx_description
1 polymer ?
#
loop_
_entity_poly.entity_id
_entity_poly.type
_entity_poly.pdbx_seq_one_letter_code
_entity_poly.pdbx_strand_id
1 'polypeptide(L)'
;GNSVTITGGAVHEVYGGYTAGTGDVQNNNVTIAGGTVGRPAGTPTPTMIAGKVYGGYSASTGDLRNNKVVITGGTIVGDGTTPGAVYGAYRDTAATSGVMHGNVVELGNNDGAYTANLTNVVLYGDNAATPTDNDNTLNVRARDVKVKSVKNFDNYKFDLNKKRVTDGATMLTVNEGGFGKEIDWNKLTYENVPELESNGDPGGRVTLVKGGTGTDALKFTAASFTGHEVRDLRTVDTDPNTNVEVALSTDLSSAETQAVLLTYAKFRNNTWTYDGAAPASANNEVFGGISYLKNDTTEKNKLTVTGVPDAGLTAVYGGKTNGDANSKNNSVLVQGTDQYGSNPAVHSTIPNVYGGYTTADYRTETIDNKIVDKAGVAEGNTATISGGKVTSVYGGVAKGDKGKARSNKAIVSG
;
A
#
# COMPACT_ATOMS: atom_id res chain seq x y z
N GLY A 1 -4.46 27.07 -19.60
CA GLY A 1 -3.77 25.80 -19.36
C GLY A 1 -3.30 25.23 -20.67
N ASN A 2 -2.14 24.58 -20.66
CA ASN A 2 -1.56 23.85 -21.77
C ASN A 2 -1.48 22.35 -21.43
N SER A 3 -1.17 21.50 -22.41
CA SER A 3 -0.92 20.09 -22.14
C SER A 3 0.26 19.55 -22.94
N VAL A 4 1.07 18.70 -22.29
CA VAL A 4 2.17 17.96 -22.90
C VAL A 4 2.01 16.49 -22.59
N THR A 5 2.15 15.63 -23.59
CA THR A 5 2.10 14.17 -23.43
C THR A 5 3.32 13.52 -24.05
N ILE A 6 4.04 12.71 -23.27
CA ILE A 6 5.18 11.90 -23.70
C ILE A 6 4.79 10.43 -23.64
N THR A 7 4.67 9.79 -24.81
CA THR A 7 4.38 8.35 -24.94
C THR A 7 5.62 7.52 -25.29
N GLY A 8 6.70 8.17 -25.72
CA GLY A 8 7.93 7.54 -26.18
C GLY A 8 9.01 8.58 -26.51
N GLY A 9 10.16 8.11 -27.01
CA GLY A 9 11.29 8.96 -27.36
C GLY A 9 12.11 9.43 -26.16
N ALA A 10 12.99 10.41 -26.38
CA ALA A 10 13.83 11.00 -25.35
C ALA A 10 13.75 12.53 -25.40
N VAL A 11 13.55 13.15 -24.24
CA VAL A 11 13.53 14.61 -24.06
C VAL A 11 14.43 14.97 -22.87
N HIS A 12 15.03 16.16 -22.87
CA HIS A 12 15.85 16.58 -21.72
C HIS A 12 14.98 17.10 -20.57
N GLU A 13 14.10 18.04 -20.87
CA GLU A 13 13.23 18.71 -19.91
C GLU A 13 11.81 18.79 -20.47
N VAL A 14 10.82 18.81 -19.58
CA VAL A 14 9.41 18.89 -19.94
C VAL A 14 8.77 20.04 -19.17
N TYR A 15 8.07 20.92 -19.90
CA TYR A 15 7.39 22.07 -19.33
C TYR A 15 5.90 22.01 -19.65
N GLY A 16 5.05 21.85 -18.63
CA GLY A 16 3.59 21.97 -18.77
C GLY A 16 3.18 23.40 -19.08
N GLY A 17 3.88 24.38 -18.54
CA GLY A 17 3.77 25.79 -18.91
C GLY A 17 5.02 26.54 -18.48
N TYR A 18 5.37 27.60 -19.22
CA TYR A 18 6.59 28.37 -18.99
C TYR A 18 6.29 29.87 -19.14
N THR A 19 6.79 30.67 -18.20
CA THR A 19 6.86 32.13 -18.34
C THR A 19 8.27 32.61 -18.03
N ALA A 20 8.79 33.52 -18.85
CA ALA A 20 10.03 34.25 -18.55
C ALA A 20 9.80 35.45 -17.63
N GLY A 21 8.56 35.97 -17.59
CA GLY A 21 8.18 37.17 -16.84
C GLY A 21 7.32 36.86 -15.64
N THR A 22 6.55 37.84 -15.18
CA THR A 22 5.71 37.76 -13.98
C THR A 22 4.28 37.24 -14.26
N GLY A 23 4.02 36.76 -15.48
CA GLY A 23 2.71 36.22 -15.85
C GLY A 23 2.42 34.90 -15.15
N ASP A 24 1.14 34.59 -14.93
CA ASP A 24 0.74 33.38 -14.22
C ASP A 24 0.85 32.12 -15.09
N VAL A 25 1.22 30.99 -14.47
CA VAL A 25 1.31 29.67 -15.12
C VAL A 25 0.40 28.71 -14.37
N GLN A 26 -0.82 28.55 -14.89
CA GLN A 26 -1.88 27.85 -14.17
C GLN A 26 -2.59 26.80 -15.03
N ASN A 27 -3.09 25.76 -14.37
CA ASN A 27 -3.95 24.73 -14.97
C ASN A 27 -3.28 24.01 -16.16
N ASN A 28 -1.97 23.78 -16.09
CA ASN A 28 -1.25 23.01 -17.10
C ASN A 28 -1.21 21.53 -16.73
N ASN A 29 -1.12 20.66 -17.74
CA ASN A 29 -1.10 19.21 -17.53
C ASN A 29 0.03 18.53 -18.31
N VAL A 30 0.97 17.91 -17.61
CA VAL A 30 2.01 17.05 -18.18
C VAL A 30 1.62 15.60 -17.95
N THR A 31 1.70 14.76 -18.99
CA THR A 31 1.54 13.31 -18.88
C THR A 31 2.77 12.59 -19.42
N ILE A 32 3.42 11.79 -18.57
CA ILE A 32 4.52 10.89 -18.95
C ILE A 32 3.99 9.45 -18.91
N ALA A 33 3.79 8.87 -20.09
CA ALA A 33 3.31 7.51 -20.28
C ALA A 33 4.38 6.54 -20.80
N GLY A 34 5.50 7.07 -21.30
CA GLY A 34 6.62 6.29 -21.82
C GLY A 34 7.84 7.16 -22.09
N GLY A 35 8.83 6.59 -22.78
CA GLY A 35 10.06 7.29 -23.15
C GLY A 35 10.99 7.60 -21.98
N THR A 36 11.94 8.50 -22.21
CA THR A 36 12.96 8.91 -21.24
C THR A 36 12.99 10.44 -21.10
N VAL A 37 12.96 10.93 -19.87
CA VAL A 37 13.25 12.34 -19.53
C VAL A 37 14.64 12.42 -18.92
N GLY A 38 15.50 13.24 -19.51
CA GLY A 38 16.94 13.28 -19.27
C GLY A 38 17.72 12.40 -20.24
N ARG A 39 19.02 12.25 -19.99
CA ARG A 39 19.93 11.42 -20.78
C ARG A 39 20.69 10.46 -19.87
N PRO A 40 20.38 9.15 -19.90
CA PRO A 40 21.13 8.14 -19.14
C PRO A 40 22.54 8.00 -19.69
N ALA A 41 23.41 7.32 -18.94
CA ALA A 41 24.72 6.91 -19.44
C ALA A 41 24.56 6.08 -20.73
N GLY A 42 25.31 6.45 -21.77
CA GLY A 42 25.36 5.71 -23.02
C GLY A 42 26.60 6.04 -23.84
N THR A 43 27.16 5.06 -24.52
CA THR A 43 28.18 5.26 -25.55
C THR A 43 27.48 5.61 -26.87
N PRO A 44 27.86 6.69 -27.60
CA PRO A 44 29.11 7.45 -27.52
C PRO A 44 29.00 8.83 -26.83
N THR A 45 27.87 9.21 -26.23
CA THR A 45 27.68 10.54 -25.61
C THR A 45 27.90 10.51 -24.09
N PRO A 46 29.07 10.95 -23.59
CA PRO A 46 29.45 10.76 -22.18
C PRO A 46 28.70 11.66 -21.19
N THR A 47 28.10 12.77 -21.65
CA THR A 47 27.47 13.72 -20.74
C THR A 47 26.06 13.25 -20.35
N MET A 48 25.89 12.73 -19.14
CA MET A 48 24.55 12.46 -18.60
C MET A 48 23.81 13.78 -18.34
N ILE A 49 22.48 13.78 -18.47
CA ILE A 49 21.64 14.95 -18.18
C ILE A 49 20.52 14.50 -17.26
N ALA A 50 20.41 15.11 -16.09
CA ALA A 50 19.31 14.84 -15.17
C ALA A 50 18.00 15.32 -15.81
N GLY A 51 17.02 14.43 -15.89
CA GLY A 51 15.70 14.74 -16.42
C GLY A 51 14.91 15.62 -15.46
N LYS A 52 14.26 16.65 -16.01
CA LYS A 52 13.38 17.53 -15.23
C LYS A 52 12.00 17.63 -15.86
N VAL A 53 10.98 17.52 -15.01
CA VAL A 53 9.59 17.72 -15.39
C VAL A 53 9.01 18.83 -14.54
N TYR A 54 8.38 19.80 -15.19
CA TYR A 54 7.78 20.96 -14.57
C TYR A 54 6.29 21.01 -14.92
N GLY A 55 5.40 20.90 -13.93
CA GLY A 55 3.97 21.16 -14.12
C GLY A 55 3.73 22.61 -14.53
N GLY A 56 4.31 23.54 -13.79
CA GLY A 56 4.44 24.95 -14.17
C GLY A 56 5.82 25.49 -13.83
N TYR A 57 6.40 26.29 -14.73
CA TYR A 57 7.69 26.93 -14.55
C TYR A 57 7.57 28.45 -14.71
N SER A 58 8.14 29.20 -13.77
CA SER A 58 8.31 30.65 -13.87
C SER A 58 9.75 31.04 -13.61
N ALA A 59 10.35 31.79 -14.54
CA ALA A 59 11.65 32.41 -14.31
C ALA A 59 11.59 33.65 -13.38
N SER A 60 10.38 34.06 -13.00
CA SER A 60 10.12 35.23 -12.14
C SER A 60 8.97 34.95 -11.16
N THR A 61 8.20 35.97 -10.79
CA THR A 61 7.25 35.94 -9.65
C THR A 61 5.79 35.65 -10.02
N GLY A 62 5.55 34.98 -11.15
CA GLY A 62 4.19 34.59 -11.54
C GLY A 62 3.58 33.56 -10.60
N ASP A 63 2.25 33.51 -10.53
CA ASP A 63 1.55 32.50 -9.75
C ASP A 63 1.56 31.14 -10.48
N LEU A 64 1.96 30.09 -9.76
CA LEU A 64 2.07 28.70 -10.24
C LEU A 64 1.00 27.84 -9.57
N ARG A 65 -0.25 27.90 -10.07
CA ARG A 65 -1.39 27.22 -9.45
C ARG A 65 -1.95 26.07 -10.27
N ASN A 66 -2.41 25.03 -9.58
CA ASN A 66 -3.23 23.95 -10.15
C ASN A 66 -2.58 23.26 -11.37
N ASN A 67 -1.24 23.23 -11.42
CA ASN A 67 -0.54 22.49 -12.45
C ASN A 67 -0.48 21.01 -12.05
N LYS A 68 -0.61 20.12 -13.04
CA LYS A 68 -0.66 18.68 -12.83
C LYS A 68 0.42 17.98 -13.62
N VAL A 69 1.13 17.07 -12.97
CA VAL A 69 2.03 16.10 -13.61
C VAL A 69 1.49 14.70 -13.34
N VAL A 70 1.20 13.94 -14.39
CA VAL A 70 0.75 12.55 -14.34
C VAL A 70 1.87 11.65 -14.86
N ILE A 71 2.28 10.65 -14.09
CA ILE A 71 3.32 9.69 -14.47
C ILE A 71 2.75 8.28 -14.39
N THR A 72 2.66 7.63 -15.54
CA THR A 72 2.14 6.25 -15.68
C THR A 72 3.18 5.28 -16.24
N GLY A 73 4.20 5.79 -16.94
CA GLY A 73 5.28 5.01 -17.52
C GLY A 73 6.53 5.84 -17.80
N GLY A 74 7.52 5.24 -18.45
CA GLY A 74 8.77 5.90 -18.85
C GLY A 74 9.83 5.94 -17.74
N THR A 75 10.97 6.56 -18.04
CA THR A 75 12.09 6.68 -17.09
C THR A 75 12.50 8.14 -16.97
N ILE A 76 12.62 8.64 -15.73
CA ILE A 76 13.25 9.93 -15.47
C ILE A 76 14.59 9.63 -14.81
N VAL A 77 15.68 10.11 -15.41
CA VAL A 77 17.04 9.74 -15.00
C VAL A 77 17.73 10.89 -14.26
N GLY A 78 18.68 10.55 -13.38
CA GLY A 78 19.68 11.50 -12.91
C GLY A 78 20.89 11.57 -13.84
N ASP A 79 21.86 12.44 -13.52
CA ASP A 79 23.14 12.56 -14.24
C ASP A 79 24.32 11.82 -13.58
N GLY A 80 24.04 10.99 -12.57
CA GLY A 80 25.04 10.29 -11.78
C GLY A 80 25.47 11.03 -10.51
N THR A 81 25.26 12.36 -10.46
CA THR A 81 25.49 13.19 -9.26
C THR A 81 24.20 13.84 -8.78
N THR A 82 23.39 14.34 -9.71
CA THR A 82 22.11 14.98 -9.47
C THR A 82 20.99 13.99 -9.80
N PRO A 83 20.02 13.79 -8.91
CA PRO A 83 18.83 13.00 -9.23
C PRO A 83 17.99 13.66 -10.33
N GLY A 84 17.14 12.87 -10.97
CA GLY A 84 16.05 13.45 -11.77
C GLY A 84 15.08 14.20 -10.85
N ALA A 85 14.28 15.11 -11.41
CA ALA A 85 13.34 15.90 -10.62
C ALA A 85 11.99 16.07 -11.32
N VAL A 86 10.92 16.03 -10.52
CA VAL A 86 9.57 16.37 -10.94
C VAL A 86 9.04 17.44 -10.01
N TYR A 87 8.58 18.54 -10.58
CA TYR A 87 8.02 19.67 -9.86
C TYR A 87 6.56 19.85 -10.26
N GLY A 88 5.66 19.93 -9.28
CA GLY A 88 4.32 20.48 -9.51
C GLY A 88 4.43 21.93 -9.96
N ALA A 89 5.24 22.71 -9.24
CA ALA A 89 5.61 24.08 -9.57
C ALA A 89 7.11 24.33 -9.36
N TYR A 90 7.73 25.12 -10.24
CA TYR A 90 9.11 25.56 -10.09
C TYR A 90 9.26 27.05 -10.39
N ARG A 91 9.86 27.77 -9.44
CA ARG A 91 10.24 29.17 -9.58
C ARG A 91 11.76 29.31 -9.63
N ASP A 92 12.27 29.90 -10.70
CA ASP A 92 13.71 30.14 -10.90
C ASP A 92 14.18 31.50 -10.35
N THR A 93 13.69 31.86 -9.16
CA THR A 93 14.12 33.07 -8.47
C THR A 93 13.91 32.92 -6.97
N ALA A 94 14.79 33.55 -6.20
CA ALA A 94 14.66 33.62 -4.74
C ALA A 94 13.55 34.59 -4.29
N ALA A 95 12.94 35.34 -5.21
CA ALA A 95 11.83 36.23 -4.90
C ALA A 95 10.60 35.44 -4.40
N THR A 96 10.05 35.88 -3.27
CA THR A 96 8.97 35.18 -2.56
C THR A 96 7.57 35.66 -2.97
N SER A 97 7.44 36.64 -3.86
CA SER A 97 6.15 37.09 -4.39
C SER A 97 5.55 36.09 -5.38
N GLY A 98 4.22 35.95 -5.33
CA GLY A 98 3.46 34.94 -6.07
C GLY A 98 3.38 33.61 -5.33
N VAL A 99 2.38 32.78 -5.62
CA VAL A 99 2.11 31.52 -4.91
C VAL A 99 2.37 30.28 -5.76
N MET A 100 2.65 29.15 -5.12
CA MET A 100 2.90 27.86 -5.78
C MET A 100 1.95 26.77 -5.28
N HIS A 101 0.64 27.05 -5.29
CA HIS A 101 -0.35 26.26 -4.56
C HIS A 101 -1.21 25.33 -5.42
N GLY A 102 -1.72 24.26 -4.80
CA GLY A 102 -2.71 23.35 -5.40
C GLY A 102 -2.19 22.52 -6.57
N ASN A 103 -0.86 22.44 -6.75
CA ASN A 103 -0.24 21.63 -7.79
C ASN A 103 -0.26 20.15 -7.39
N VAL A 104 -0.34 19.28 -8.40
CA VAL A 104 -0.53 17.85 -8.20
C VAL A 104 0.53 17.07 -8.95
N VAL A 105 1.19 16.15 -8.25
CA VAL A 105 1.94 15.05 -8.88
C VAL A 105 1.15 13.77 -8.68
N GLU A 106 0.79 13.11 -9.77
CA GLU A 106 -0.04 11.91 -9.80
C GLU A 106 0.77 10.72 -10.32
N LEU A 107 0.76 9.61 -9.58
CA LEU A 107 1.53 8.41 -9.85
C LEU A 107 0.58 7.24 -10.14
N GLY A 108 0.56 6.79 -11.40
CA GLY A 108 -0.33 5.75 -11.89
C GLY A 108 -1.58 6.30 -12.59
N ASN A 109 -2.19 5.47 -13.42
CA ASN A 109 -3.45 5.80 -14.10
C ASN A 109 -4.68 5.45 -13.23
N ASN A 110 -5.88 5.70 -13.74
CA ASN A 110 -7.15 5.42 -13.04
C ASN A 110 -7.42 3.93 -12.80
N ASP A 111 -6.71 3.03 -13.48
CA ASP A 111 -6.81 1.59 -13.25
C ASP A 111 -5.64 1.08 -12.39
N GLY A 112 -4.78 1.97 -11.88
CA GLY A 112 -3.58 1.66 -11.10
C GLY A 112 -2.43 1.04 -11.89
N ALA A 113 -2.41 1.16 -13.22
CA ALA A 113 -1.28 0.79 -14.05
C ALA A 113 -0.13 1.78 -13.90
N TYR A 114 1.07 1.22 -13.73
CA TYR A 114 2.29 1.98 -13.51
C TYR A 114 3.50 1.15 -13.94
N THR A 115 4.30 1.74 -14.82
CA THR A 115 5.54 1.13 -15.35
C THR A 115 6.72 2.09 -15.26
N ALA A 116 6.54 3.24 -14.59
CA ALA A 116 7.55 4.27 -14.57
C ALA A 116 8.70 3.92 -13.62
N ASN A 117 9.93 4.26 -14.02
CA ASN A 117 11.08 4.18 -13.14
C ASN A 117 11.43 5.58 -12.61
N LEU A 118 11.15 5.78 -11.31
CA LEU A 118 11.40 7.01 -10.58
C LEU A 118 12.38 6.82 -9.41
N THR A 119 13.08 5.69 -9.33
CA THR A 119 13.87 5.32 -8.14
C THR A 119 14.94 6.35 -7.77
N ASN A 120 15.49 7.07 -8.75
CA ASN A 120 16.49 8.13 -8.55
C ASN A 120 15.91 9.54 -8.76
N VAL A 121 14.61 9.72 -8.52
CA VAL A 121 13.90 10.98 -8.78
C VAL A 121 13.40 11.59 -7.48
N VAL A 122 13.57 12.90 -7.36
CA VAL A 122 12.95 13.69 -6.28
C VAL A 122 11.65 14.30 -6.78
N LEU A 123 10.57 14.08 -6.04
CA LEU A 123 9.29 14.71 -6.31
C LEU A 123 9.11 15.95 -5.45
N TYR A 124 8.69 17.03 -6.07
CA TYR A 124 8.49 18.33 -5.44
C TYR A 124 7.04 18.79 -5.69
N GLY A 125 6.31 19.14 -4.63
CA GLY A 125 5.08 19.93 -4.80
C GLY A 125 5.41 21.30 -5.38
N ASP A 126 6.42 21.94 -4.78
CA ASP A 126 7.09 23.13 -5.29
C ASP A 126 8.59 23.16 -4.91
N ASN A 127 9.32 24.20 -5.28
CA ASN A 127 10.73 24.40 -4.92
C ASN A 127 10.97 25.51 -3.88
N ALA A 128 9.97 25.87 -3.06
CA ALA A 128 10.16 26.85 -1.99
C ALA A 128 11.24 26.39 -0.99
N ALA A 129 12.15 27.30 -0.63
CA ALA A 129 13.23 27.00 0.33
C ALA A 129 12.69 26.71 1.74
N THR A 130 11.62 27.40 2.12
CA THR A 130 10.88 27.15 3.37
C THR A 130 9.50 26.62 2.99
N PRO A 131 9.20 25.35 3.28
CA PRO A 131 7.89 24.79 2.97
C PRO A 131 6.80 25.51 3.76
N THR A 132 5.76 25.98 3.09
CA THR A 132 4.54 26.53 3.69
C THR A 132 3.37 25.57 3.47
N ASP A 133 2.20 25.91 4.02
CA ASP A 133 0.95 25.33 3.53
C ASP A 133 0.71 25.87 2.11
N ASN A 134 0.84 24.99 1.13
CA ASN A 134 0.77 25.20 -0.30
C ASN A 134 -0.34 24.35 -0.96
N ASP A 135 -1.07 23.52 -0.22
CA ASP A 135 -2.09 22.61 -0.75
C ASP A 135 -1.60 21.65 -1.85
N ASN A 136 -0.28 21.55 -2.07
CA ASN A 136 0.27 20.70 -3.11
C ASN A 136 0.07 19.23 -2.73
N THR A 137 -0.30 18.41 -3.72
CA THR A 137 -0.75 17.03 -3.50
C THR A 137 0.14 16.04 -4.23
N LEU A 138 0.60 15.02 -3.50
CA LEU A 138 1.10 13.78 -4.08
C LEU A 138 -0.04 12.75 -4.10
N ASN A 139 -0.55 12.46 -5.29
CA ASN A 139 -1.64 11.50 -5.50
C ASN A 139 -1.09 10.16 -6.01
N VAL A 140 -1.19 9.10 -5.22
CA VAL A 140 -0.65 7.77 -5.51
C VAL A 140 -1.78 6.81 -5.84
N ARG A 141 -1.88 6.43 -7.11
CA ARG A 141 -2.86 5.46 -7.64
C ARG A 141 -2.25 4.08 -7.88
N ALA A 142 -0.94 3.95 -7.80
CA ALA A 142 -0.27 2.70 -8.12
C ALA A 142 0.38 2.05 -6.91
N ARG A 143 0.74 0.77 -7.08
CA ARG A 143 1.60 0.05 -6.14
C ARG A 143 3.03 -0.06 -6.65
N ASP A 144 3.93 -0.41 -5.73
CA ASP A 144 5.36 -0.60 -6.00
C ASP A 144 6.04 0.64 -6.57
N VAL A 145 5.50 1.84 -6.30
CA VAL A 145 6.10 3.09 -6.71
C VAL A 145 7.30 3.38 -5.83
N LYS A 146 8.47 3.63 -6.44
CA LYS A 146 9.71 3.94 -5.74
C LYS A 146 10.25 5.28 -6.21
N VAL A 147 10.54 6.15 -5.25
CA VAL A 147 11.14 7.47 -5.49
C VAL A 147 12.34 7.67 -4.58
N LYS A 148 13.25 8.58 -4.96
CA LYS A 148 14.40 8.92 -4.13
C LYS A 148 13.95 9.66 -2.88
N SER A 149 13.26 10.79 -3.06
CA SER A 149 12.68 11.57 -1.96
C SER A 149 11.45 12.33 -2.43
N VAL A 150 10.65 12.81 -1.48
CA VAL A 150 9.53 13.72 -1.72
C VAL A 150 9.74 15.00 -0.91
N LYS A 151 9.34 16.14 -1.45
CA LYS A 151 9.52 17.46 -0.83
C LYS A 151 8.33 18.37 -1.12
N ASN A 152 8.02 19.23 -0.16
CA ASN A 152 7.06 20.34 -0.32
C ASN A 152 5.65 19.93 -0.79
N PHE A 153 5.20 18.73 -0.42
CA PHE A 153 3.78 18.35 -0.49
C PHE A 153 3.12 18.56 0.86
N ASP A 154 1.85 18.94 0.83
CA ASP A 154 1.00 18.98 2.02
C ASP A 154 0.07 17.81 2.09
N ASN A 155 -0.52 17.44 0.95
CA ASN A 155 -1.53 16.41 0.87
C ASN A 155 -0.93 15.13 0.27
N TYR A 156 -1.19 14.00 0.92
CA TYR A 156 -0.80 12.68 0.44
C TYR A 156 -2.07 11.85 0.27
N LYS A 157 -2.40 11.54 -0.98
CA LYS A 157 -3.63 10.84 -1.32
C LYS A 157 -3.31 9.47 -1.88
N PHE A 158 -3.96 8.44 -1.35
CA PHE A 158 -3.76 7.05 -1.78
C PHE A 158 -5.05 6.46 -2.33
N ASP A 159 -5.03 6.06 -3.59
CA ASP A 159 -6.14 5.43 -4.28
C ASP A 159 -5.84 3.94 -4.46
N LEU A 160 -6.54 3.08 -3.70
CA LEU A 160 -6.31 1.64 -3.70
C LEU A 160 -6.89 0.93 -4.93
N ASN A 161 -7.53 1.67 -5.84
CA ASN A 161 -7.95 1.21 -7.16
C ASN A 161 -8.73 -0.11 -7.18
N LYS A 162 -9.55 -0.37 -6.13
CA LYS A 162 -10.54 -1.47 -5.91
C LYS A 162 -10.16 -2.93 -6.24
N LYS A 163 -9.07 -3.18 -6.99
CA LYS A 163 -8.74 -4.45 -7.65
C LYS A 163 -7.24 -4.77 -7.62
N ARG A 164 -6.40 -3.86 -7.11
CA ARG A 164 -4.94 -3.92 -7.31
C ARG A 164 -4.11 -4.00 -6.05
N VAL A 165 -4.69 -3.93 -4.86
CA VAL A 165 -3.90 -3.88 -3.64
C VAL A 165 -4.31 -5.04 -2.75
N THR A 166 -3.39 -5.99 -2.61
CA THR A 166 -3.52 -7.18 -1.78
C THR A 166 -2.84 -6.97 -0.44
N ASP A 167 -3.12 -7.87 0.50
CA ASP A 167 -2.44 -7.90 1.79
C ASP A 167 -0.90 -7.86 1.64
N GLY A 168 -0.25 -7.00 2.42
CA GLY A 168 1.20 -6.82 2.44
C GLY A 168 1.77 -5.96 1.29
N ALA A 169 0.95 -5.48 0.36
CA ALA A 169 1.41 -4.61 -0.72
C ALA A 169 1.87 -3.24 -0.19
N THR A 170 2.83 -2.62 -0.89
CA THR A 170 3.29 -1.25 -0.63
C THR A 170 2.92 -0.35 -1.80
N MET A 171 2.30 0.80 -1.53
CA MET A 171 1.95 1.75 -2.58
C MET A 171 3.14 2.63 -2.97
N LEU A 172 3.65 3.42 -2.02
CA LEU A 172 4.79 4.32 -2.22
C LEU A 172 5.96 3.92 -1.31
N THR A 173 7.16 3.85 -1.88
CA THR A 173 8.43 3.82 -1.13
C THR A 173 9.18 5.12 -1.40
N VAL A 174 9.51 5.84 -0.33
CA VAL A 174 10.36 7.02 -0.33
C VAL A 174 11.69 6.65 0.32
N ASN A 175 12.75 6.59 -0.47
CA ASN A 175 14.02 6.04 0.00
C ASN A 175 14.74 6.94 1.01
N GLU A 176 14.66 8.26 0.84
CA GLU A 176 15.41 9.26 1.60
C GLU A 176 14.48 10.38 2.08
N GLY A 177 14.71 10.87 3.30
CA GLY A 177 14.12 12.09 3.85
C GLY A 177 12.64 12.02 4.26
N GLY A 178 12.00 10.85 4.21
CA GLY A 178 10.58 10.69 4.56
C GLY A 178 9.69 11.63 3.74
N PHE A 179 8.80 12.39 4.39
CA PHE A 179 7.97 13.40 3.71
C PHE A 179 8.71 14.72 3.37
N GLY A 180 10.00 14.82 3.71
CA GLY A 180 10.81 16.03 3.58
C GLY A 180 10.51 17.11 4.63
N LYS A 181 9.40 16.97 5.37
CA LYS A 181 8.96 17.81 6.49
C LYS A 181 7.98 17.04 7.38
N GLU A 182 7.64 17.58 8.54
CA GLU A 182 6.48 17.09 9.29
C GLU A 182 5.18 17.42 8.55
N ILE A 183 4.26 16.47 8.49
CA ILE A 183 2.93 16.68 7.89
C ILE A 183 1.83 16.48 8.94
N ASP A 184 0.69 17.13 8.72
CA ASP A 184 -0.50 16.85 9.52
C ASP A 184 -1.03 15.45 9.17
N TRP A 185 -1.27 14.61 10.18
CA TRP A 185 -1.80 13.25 10.05
C TRP A 185 -3.13 13.21 9.27
N ASN A 186 -3.93 14.28 9.33
CA ASN A 186 -5.18 14.42 8.60
C ASN A 186 -5.01 14.72 7.09
N LYS A 187 -3.82 15.17 6.67
CA LYS A 187 -3.53 15.41 5.24
C LYS A 187 -3.13 14.13 4.49
N LEU A 188 -3.05 13.00 5.20
CA LEU A 188 -2.99 11.67 4.60
C LEU A 188 -4.40 11.12 4.42
N THR A 189 -4.80 10.93 3.16
CA THR A 189 -6.14 10.47 2.80
C THR A 189 -6.07 9.24 1.92
N TYR A 190 -7.14 8.45 1.93
CA TYR A 190 -7.25 7.27 1.09
C TYR A 190 -8.66 7.16 0.49
N GLU A 191 -8.77 6.55 -0.68
CA GLU A 191 -10.03 6.32 -1.37
C GLU A 191 -10.02 5.01 -2.16
N ASN A 192 -11.20 4.63 -2.69
CA ASN A 192 -11.38 3.46 -3.54
C ASN A 192 -10.85 2.14 -2.93
N VAL A 193 -11.02 2.00 -1.61
CA VAL A 193 -10.74 0.76 -0.89
C VAL A 193 -11.57 -0.37 -1.48
N PRO A 194 -10.98 -1.56 -1.74
CA PRO A 194 -11.74 -2.72 -2.21
C PRO A 194 -12.93 -3.05 -1.32
N GLU A 195 -14.04 -3.46 -1.93
CA GLU A 195 -15.22 -3.93 -1.20
C GLU A 195 -14.96 -5.34 -0.64
N LEU A 196 -15.06 -5.49 0.69
CA LEU A 196 -14.72 -6.70 1.44
C LEU A 196 -15.79 -7.81 1.40
N GLU A 197 -16.93 -7.58 0.75
CA GLU A 197 -18.13 -8.41 0.91
C GLU A 197 -18.68 -9.01 -0.39
N SER A 198 -18.35 -8.44 -1.56
CA SER A 198 -18.93 -8.88 -2.83
C SER A 198 -18.26 -10.12 -3.44
N ASN A 199 -17.00 -10.38 -3.11
CA ASN A 199 -16.20 -11.44 -3.77
C ASN A 199 -15.60 -12.47 -2.80
N GLY A 200 -15.82 -12.35 -1.49
CA GLY A 200 -15.29 -13.23 -0.46
C GLY A 200 -13.80 -13.03 -0.10
N ASP A 201 -13.03 -12.27 -0.86
CA ASP A 201 -11.67 -11.87 -0.47
C ASP A 201 -11.70 -11.05 0.83
N PRO A 202 -11.02 -11.47 1.91
CA PRO A 202 -11.06 -10.76 3.18
C PRO A 202 -10.23 -9.47 3.21
N GLY A 203 -9.55 -9.08 2.13
CA GLY A 203 -8.69 -7.89 2.13
C GLY A 203 -7.42 -8.09 2.94
N GLY A 204 -6.99 -7.07 3.70
CA GLY A 204 -5.77 -7.17 4.50
C GLY A 204 -5.23 -5.83 5.00
N ARG A 205 -3.91 -5.74 5.12
CA ARG A 205 -3.18 -4.53 5.51
C ARG A 205 -2.17 -4.13 4.46
N VAL A 206 -2.22 -2.87 4.07
CA VAL A 206 -1.39 -2.28 3.02
C VAL A 206 -0.51 -1.20 3.62
N THR A 207 0.73 -1.12 3.13
CA THR A 207 1.60 0.02 3.41
C THR A 207 1.33 1.13 2.40
N LEU A 208 0.68 2.21 2.82
CA LEU A 208 0.40 3.35 1.95
C LEU A 208 1.71 4.04 1.56
N VAL A 209 2.55 4.33 2.55
CA VAL A 209 3.89 4.88 2.34
C VAL A 209 4.89 4.22 3.28
N LYS A 210 6.04 3.87 2.71
CA LYS A 210 7.21 3.37 3.40
C LYS A 210 8.33 4.40 3.29
N GLY A 211 8.84 4.87 4.42
CA GLY A 211 10.04 5.70 4.50
C GLY A 211 11.31 4.86 4.42
N GLY A 212 12.45 5.54 4.35
CA GLY A 212 13.76 4.91 4.45
C GLY A 212 14.06 4.45 5.88
N THR A 213 15.27 3.93 6.08
CA THR A 213 15.71 3.45 7.40
C THR A 213 16.39 4.56 8.20
N GLY A 214 16.37 4.48 9.53
CA GLY A 214 17.12 5.40 10.39
C GLY A 214 16.59 6.83 10.30
N THR A 215 17.38 7.77 9.78
CA THR A 215 17.06 9.20 9.72
C THR A 215 15.99 9.55 8.67
N ASP A 216 15.65 8.61 7.80
CA ASP A 216 14.69 8.78 6.69
C ASP A 216 13.23 8.48 7.11
N ALA A 217 12.93 8.65 8.40
CA ALA A 217 11.62 8.41 8.97
C ALA A 217 10.56 9.38 8.43
N LEU A 218 9.33 8.89 8.34
CA LEU A 218 8.13 9.68 8.11
C LEU A 218 7.75 10.38 9.42
N LYS A 219 7.42 11.68 9.34
CA LYS A 219 7.16 12.50 10.52
C LYS A 219 5.81 13.21 10.43
N PHE A 220 5.06 13.13 11.52
CA PHE A 220 3.78 13.80 11.70
C PHE A 220 3.86 14.85 12.80
N THR A 221 3.05 15.91 12.68
CA THR A 221 2.94 16.89 13.75
C THR A 221 2.32 16.27 14.99
N ALA A 222 2.90 16.51 16.17
CA ALA A 222 2.38 15.94 17.42
C ALA A 222 0.89 16.27 17.65
N ALA A 223 0.48 17.49 17.33
CA ALA A 223 -0.89 17.96 17.50
C ALA A 223 -1.95 17.16 16.71
N SER A 224 -1.59 16.63 15.54
CA SER A 224 -2.50 15.83 14.71
C SER A 224 -2.45 14.33 15.02
N PHE A 225 -1.38 13.88 15.68
CA PHE A 225 -1.08 12.47 15.91
C PHE A 225 -1.43 11.96 17.31
N THR A 226 -1.22 12.75 18.37
CA THR A 226 -1.44 12.31 19.76
C THR A 226 -2.89 11.88 19.99
N GLY A 227 -3.09 10.66 20.50
CA GLY A 227 -4.42 10.05 20.71
C GLY A 227 -5.04 9.47 19.44
N HIS A 228 -4.30 9.44 18.34
CA HIS A 228 -4.72 8.95 17.03
C HIS A 228 -3.68 8.01 16.40
N GLU A 229 -2.88 7.34 17.24
CA GLU A 229 -1.80 6.43 16.82
C GLU A 229 -2.34 5.24 16.02
N VAL A 230 -3.55 4.79 16.40
CA VAL A 230 -4.42 3.93 15.59
C VAL A 230 -5.75 4.66 15.46
N ARG A 231 -6.06 5.13 14.26
CA ARG A 231 -7.38 5.65 13.94
C ARG A 231 -8.25 4.46 13.55
N ASP A 232 -9.03 3.98 14.51
CA ASP A 232 -10.12 3.06 14.20
C ASP A 232 -11.21 3.83 13.45
N LEU A 233 -11.49 3.42 12.23
CA LEU A 233 -12.41 4.09 11.32
C LEU A 233 -13.69 3.27 11.13
N ARG A 234 -13.91 2.26 11.98
CA ARG A 234 -15.21 1.61 12.08
C ARG A 234 -16.24 2.66 12.49
N THR A 235 -17.29 2.83 11.68
CA THR A 235 -18.36 3.82 11.94
C THR A 235 -19.15 3.52 13.22
N VAL A 236 -18.93 2.36 13.83
CA VAL A 236 -19.55 1.94 15.08
C VAL A 236 -18.49 1.18 15.90
N ASP A 237 -17.64 1.93 16.62
CA ASP A 237 -16.61 1.44 17.56
C ASP A 237 -17.17 0.52 18.69
N THR A 238 -18.47 0.24 18.66
CA THR A 238 -19.18 -0.55 19.68
C THR A 238 -20.15 -1.58 19.12
N ASP A 239 -20.27 -1.78 17.79
CA ASP A 239 -21.14 -2.84 17.28
C ASP A 239 -20.40 -4.18 17.29
N PRO A 240 -20.71 -5.09 18.24
CA PRO A 240 -20.10 -6.42 18.30
C PRO A 240 -20.53 -7.32 17.14
N ASN A 241 -21.26 -6.81 16.13
CA ASN A 241 -21.59 -7.48 14.87
C ASN A 241 -20.74 -7.00 13.68
N THR A 242 -19.83 -6.03 13.86
CA THR A 242 -18.91 -5.64 12.78
C THR A 242 -17.94 -6.78 12.46
N ASN A 243 -17.91 -7.20 11.20
CA ASN A 243 -17.07 -8.31 10.73
C ASN A 243 -15.74 -7.83 10.11
N VAL A 244 -15.50 -6.52 10.12
CA VAL A 244 -14.41 -5.86 9.43
C VAL A 244 -13.57 -5.01 10.37
N GLU A 245 -12.28 -4.89 10.06
CA GLU A 245 -11.32 -3.93 10.61
C GLU A 245 -11.09 -2.85 9.56
N VAL A 246 -11.23 -1.58 9.94
CA VAL A 246 -10.81 -0.45 9.10
C VAL A 246 -10.03 0.50 9.97
N ALA A 247 -8.72 0.63 9.74
CA ALA A 247 -7.90 1.50 10.57
C ALA A 247 -6.69 2.06 9.81
N LEU A 248 -6.36 3.32 10.11
CA LEU A 248 -5.10 3.94 9.73
C LEU A 248 -4.15 3.90 10.93
N SER A 249 -2.92 3.43 10.74
CA SER A 249 -1.94 3.35 11.82
C SER A 249 -0.51 3.55 11.31
N THR A 250 0.44 3.62 12.24
CA THR A 250 1.87 3.57 11.95
C THR A 250 2.49 2.29 12.50
N ASP A 251 3.59 1.82 11.91
CA ASP A 251 4.25 0.57 12.31
C ASP A 251 4.74 0.56 13.77
N LEU A 252 5.13 1.72 14.30
CA LEU A 252 5.62 1.91 15.67
C LEU A 252 4.59 2.58 16.58
N SER A 253 3.36 2.85 16.11
CA SER A 253 2.38 3.67 16.84
C SER A 253 2.96 5.01 17.32
N SER A 254 3.82 5.60 16.50
CA SER A 254 4.61 6.80 16.78
C SER A 254 4.47 7.81 15.64
N ALA A 255 4.56 9.10 15.98
CA ALA A 255 4.55 10.21 15.02
C ALA A 255 5.82 10.22 14.15
N GLU A 256 6.90 9.59 14.61
CA GLU A 256 8.09 9.27 13.83
C GLU A 256 8.10 7.75 13.57
N THR A 257 7.99 7.36 12.30
CA THR A 257 7.67 5.99 11.86
C THR A 257 8.36 5.66 10.53
N GLN A 258 8.48 4.37 10.17
CA GLN A 258 8.96 3.96 8.86
C GLN A 258 7.83 3.56 7.90
N ALA A 259 6.59 3.42 8.39
CA ALA A 259 5.47 3.05 7.54
C ALA A 259 4.12 3.57 8.05
N VAL A 260 3.32 4.06 7.11
CA VAL A 260 1.88 4.28 7.30
C VAL A 260 1.12 3.09 6.74
N LEU A 261 0.21 2.55 7.54
CA LEU A 261 -0.53 1.34 7.25
C LEU A 261 -2.02 1.65 7.17
N LEU A 262 -2.69 1.06 6.18
CA LEU A 262 -4.14 0.99 6.10
C LEU A 262 -4.56 -0.47 6.24
N THR A 263 -5.32 -0.76 7.29
CA THR A 263 -6.01 -2.04 7.47
C THR A 263 -7.42 -1.92 6.93
N TYR A 264 -7.82 -2.85 6.07
CA TYR A 264 -9.19 -3.06 5.60
C TYR A 264 -9.38 -4.57 5.48
N ALA A 265 -9.84 -5.21 6.56
CA ALA A 265 -9.80 -6.66 6.67
C ALA A 265 -11.12 -7.22 7.18
N LYS A 266 -11.68 -8.23 6.50
CA LYS A 266 -12.79 -9.03 7.03
C LYS A 266 -12.21 -10.17 7.87
N PHE A 267 -12.44 -10.10 9.18
CA PHE A 267 -11.81 -11.02 10.12
C PHE A 267 -12.69 -12.20 10.50
N ARG A 268 -14.02 -12.11 10.38
CA ARG A 268 -14.94 -13.16 10.82
C ARG A 268 -16.18 -13.31 9.94
N ASN A 269 -16.83 -14.46 10.07
CA ASN A 269 -18.07 -14.83 9.37
C ASN A 269 -17.96 -14.69 7.84
N ASN A 270 -16.77 -14.89 7.28
CA ASN A 270 -16.56 -14.85 5.84
C ASN A 270 -16.77 -16.22 5.19
N THR A 271 -17.18 -16.23 3.93
CA THR A 271 -17.21 -17.43 3.09
C THR A 271 -16.62 -17.11 1.73
N TRP A 272 -15.59 -17.84 1.32
CA TRP A 272 -14.89 -17.61 0.08
C TRP A 272 -14.54 -18.92 -0.63
N THR A 273 -14.67 -18.92 -1.95
CA THR A 273 -14.10 -19.96 -2.81
C THR A 273 -13.00 -19.35 -3.64
N TYR A 274 -11.77 -19.84 -3.45
CA TYR A 274 -10.58 -19.44 -4.18
C TYR A 274 -10.23 -20.49 -5.23
N ASP A 275 -10.01 -20.05 -6.47
CA ASP A 275 -9.69 -20.90 -7.61
C ASP A 275 -8.32 -20.59 -8.23
N GLY A 276 -7.60 -19.59 -7.69
CA GLY A 276 -6.33 -19.10 -8.24
C GLY A 276 -6.45 -17.90 -9.17
N ALA A 277 -7.66 -17.45 -9.53
CA ALA A 277 -7.86 -16.28 -10.40
C ALA A 277 -7.56 -14.96 -9.69
N ALA A 278 -8.02 -14.85 -8.44
CA ALA A 278 -7.76 -13.68 -7.60
C ALA A 278 -6.29 -13.66 -7.16
N PRO A 279 -5.65 -12.48 -7.10
CA PRO A 279 -4.27 -12.37 -6.62
C PRO A 279 -4.19 -12.79 -5.14
N ALA A 280 -3.17 -13.57 -4.80
CA ALA A 280 -2.82 -13.87 -3.41
C ALA A 280 -2.15 -12.66 -2.73
N SER A 281 -1.88 -12.76 -1.42
CA SER A 281 -1.10 -11.75 -0.69
C SER A 281 0.30 -11.54 -1.27
N ALA A 282 1.01 -10.49 -0.85
CA ALA A 282 2.40 -10.25 -1.24
C ALA A 282 3.36 -11.40 -0.81
N ASN A 283 2.96 -12.22 0.17
CA ASN A 283 3.69 -13.42 0.60
C ASN A 283 3.19 -14.70 -0.07
N ASN A 284 2.33 -14.55 -1.08
CA ASN A 284 1.69 -15.65 -1.81
C ASN A 284 0.83 -16.54 -0.89
N GLU A 285 0.06 -15.92 0.00
CA GLU A 285 -0.82 -16.60 0.95
C GLU A 285 -2.29 -16.24 0.68
N VAL A 286 -3.20 -17.12 1.11
CA VAL A 286 -4.66 -16.95 0.98
C VAL A 286 -5.35 -17.20 2.32
N PHE A 287 -6.36 -16.42 2.65
CA PHE A 287 -7.01 -16.44 3.96
C PHE A 287 -8.54 -16.46 3.82
N GLY A 288 -9.24 -17.23 4.65
CA GLY A 288 -10.69 -17.14 4.79
C GLY A 288 -11.11 -15.94 5.62
N GLY A 289 -10.28 -15.50 6.56
CA GLY A 289 -10.43 -14.23 7.26
C GLY A 289 -9.07 -13.81 7.83
N ILE A 290 -8.83 -12.52 7.95
CA ILE A 290 -7.56 -11.98 8.42
C ILE A 290 -7.79 -10.83 9.41
N SER A 291 -6.94 -10.75 10.44
CA SER A 291 -7.02 -9.67 11.44
C SER A 291 -5.65 -9.13 11.82
N TYR A 292 -5.62 -7.85 12.18
CA TYR A 292 -4.44 -7.08 12.56
C TYR A 292 -4.62 -6.31 13.87
N LEU A 293 -5.85 -6.00 14.25
CA LEU A 293 -6.14 -5.23 15.44
C LEU A 293 -6.25 -6.15 16.67
N LYS A 294 -6.05 -5.55 17.85
CA LYS A 294 -6.26 -6.26 19.13
C LYS A 294 -7.73 -6.62 19.29
N ASN A 295 -8.01 -7.72 19.99
CA ASN A 295 -9.36 -8.24 20.28
C ASN A 295 -10.16 -8.76 19.08
N ASP A 296 -9.71 -8.54 17.85
CA ASP A 296 -10.40 -8.99 16.63
C ASP A 296 -9.99 -10.44 16.30
N THR A 297 -10.65 -11.37 16.98
CA THR A 297 -10.45 -12.81 16.82
C THR A 297 -10.96 -13.27 15.46
N THR A 298 -10.10 -13.86 14.62
CA THR A 298 -10.59 -14.49 13.39
C THR A 298 -11.53 -15.64 13.73
N GLU A 299 -12.79 -15.56 13.31
CA GLU A 299 -13.79 -16.54 13.71
C GLU A 299 -14.80 -16.92 12.62
N LYS A 300 -15.18 -18.21 12.58
CA LYS A 300 -16.27 -18.72 11.72
C LYS A 300 -16.08 -18.43 10.23
N ASN A 301 -14.83 -18.26 9.79
CA ASN A 301 -14.53 -18.10 8.38
C ASN A 301 -14.49 -19.46 7.67
N LYS A 302 -14.95 -19.49 6.42
CA LYS A 302 -15.00 -20.68 5.57
C LYS A 302 -14.30 -20.41 4.25
N LEU A 303 -13.14 -21.01 4.06
CA LEU A 303 -12.39 -20.95 2.82
C LEU A 303 -12.46 -22.29 2.09
N THR A 304 -12.84 -22.27 0.82
CA THR A 304 -12.71 -23.42 -0.09
C THR A 304 -11.67 -23.10 -1.15
N VAL A 305 -10.68 -23.97 -1.35
CA VAL A 305 -9.64 -23.83 -2.39
C VAL A 305 -9.86 -24.91 -3.43
N THR A 306 -10.10 -24.49 -4.67
CA THR A 306 -10.33 -25.37 -5.83
C THR A 306 -9.17 -25.37 -6.80
N GLY A 307 -8.34 -24.33 -6.75
CA GLY A 307 -7.14 -24.15 -7.57
C GLY A 307 -6.19 -23.13 -6.96
N VAL A 308 -5.06 -22.94 -7.60
CA VAL A 308 -3.97 -22.05 -7.18
C VAL A 308 -3.43 -21.28 -8.38
N PRO A 309 -2.75 -20.13 -8.19
CA PRO A 309 -2.07 -19.47 -9.29
C PRO A 309 -0.89 -20.31 -9.79
N ASP A 310 -0.35 -19.96 -10.97
CA ASP A 310 0.78 -20.66 -11.60
C ASP A 310 1.97 -20.86 -10.66
N ALA A 311 2.29 -19.84 -9.86
CA ALA A 311 3.37 -19.88 -8.87
C ALA A 311 3.09 -20.79 -7.65
N GLY A 312 1.89 -21.39 -7.54
CA GLY A 312 1.40 -22.06 -6.36
C GLY A 312 1.10 -21.08 -5.22
N LEU A 313 0.94 -21.57 -3.99
CA LEU A 313 0.78 -20.74 -2.79
C LEU A 313 1.83 -21.13 -1.76
N THR A 314 2.22 -20.20 -0.89
CA THR A 314 3.09 -20.47 0.26
C THR A 314 2.31 -21.09 1.43
N ALA A 315 1.10 -20.58 1.68
CA ALA A 315 0.22 -21.07 2.73
C ALA A 315 -1.24 -20.67 2.51
N VAL A 316 -2.14 -21.44 3.12
CA VAL A 316 -3.58 -21.17 3.15
C VAL A 316 -4.09 -21.22 4.60
N TYR A 317 -4.99 -20.30 4.94
CA TYR A 317 -5.54 -20.17 6.29
C TYR A 317 -7.07 -20.11 6.26
N GLY A 318 -7.76 -20.91 7.07
CA GLY A 318 -9.19 -20.68 7.33
C GLY A 318 -9.40 -19.34 8.05
N GLY A 319 -8.53 -19.02 9.02
CA GLY A 319 -8.42 -17.69 9.63
C GLY A 319 -6.98 -17.41 10.08
N LYS A 320 -6.47 -16.21 9.79
CA LYS A 320 -5.12 -15.76 10.18
C LYS A 320 -5.19 -14.52 11.07
N THR A 321 -4.89 -14.69 12.34
CA THR A 321 -4.88 -13.63 13.35
C THR A 321 -3.45 -13.12 13.54
N ASN A 322 -3.12 -11.97 12.95
CA ASN A 322 -1.84 -11.28 13.19
C ASN A 322 -1.90 -10.35 14.40
N GLY A 323 -3.09 -9.82 14.71
CA GLY A 323 -3.34 -8.98 15.87
C GLY A 323 -3.27 -9.74 17.19
N ASP A 324 -3.31 -8.99 18.29
CA ASP A 324 -3.31 -9.52 19.65
C ASP A 324 -4.69 -10.11 20.02
N ALA A 325 -5.00 -11.28 19.45
CA ALA A 325 -6.29 -11.96 19.56
C ALA A 325 -6.17 -13.50 19.34
N ASN A 326 -7.32 -14.17 19.28
CA ASN A 326 -7.43 -15.62 19.05
C ASN A 326 -7.73 -15.96 17.58
N SER A 327 -7.76 -17.24 17.24
CA SER A 327 -8.32 -17.77 15.98
C SER A 327 -9.25 -18.95 16.28
N LYS A 328 -10.55 -18.81 16.04
CA LYS A 328 -11.57 -19.75 16.53
C LYS A 328 -12.53 -20.23 15.45
N ASN A 329 -12.89 -21.51 15.45
CA ASN A 329 -13.98 -22.05 14.63
C ASN A 329 -13.88 -21.75 13.12
N ASN A 330 -12.67 -21.52 12.61
CA ASN A 330 -12.44 -21.31 11.19
C ASN A 330 -12.31 -22.65 10.46
N SER A 331 -12.64 -22.68 9.17
CA SER A 331 -12.50 -23.86 8.34
C SER A 331 -11.86 -23.56 7.00
N VAL A 332 -10.93 -24.41 6.58
CA VAL A 332 -10.42 -24.47 5.21
C VAL A 332 -10.67 -25.85 4.62
N LEU A 333 -11.16 -25.88 3.38
CA LEU A 333 -11.32 -27.08 2.55
C LEU A 333 -10.50 -26.92 1.28
N VAL A 334 -9.50 -27.78 1.07
CA VAL A 334 -8.77 -27.87 -0.21
C VAL A 334 -9.35 -29.00 -1.02
N GLN A 335 -9.93 -28.69 -2.17
CA GLN A 335 -10.47 -29.64 -3.14
C GLN A 335 -9.48 -29.95 -4.27
N GLY A 336 -8.61 -28.99 -4.60
CA GLY A 336 -7.64 -29.13 -5.67
C GLY A 336 -6.54 -28.09 -5.58
N THR A 337 -5.44 -28.34 -6.30
CA THR A 337 -4.30 -27.42 -6.45
C THR A 337 -3.91 -27.26 -7.92
N ASP A 338 -4.91 -27.36 -8.79
CA ASP A 338 -4.76 -27.14 -10.22
C ASP A 338 -4.40 -25.67 -10.46
N GLN A 339 -3.47 -25.43 -11.37
CA GLN A 339 -3.12 -24.09 -11.80
C GLN A 339 -4.29 -23.47 -12.56
N TYR A 340 -4.70 -22.29 -12.12
CA TYR A 340 -5.80 -21.55 -12.72
C TYR A 340 -5.56 -21.33 -14.22
N GLY A 341 -6.54 -21.70 -15.06
CA GLY A 341 -6.47 -21.49 -16.51
C GLY A 341 -5.53 -22.46 -17.26
N SER A 342 -4.92 -23.44 -16.60
CA SER A 342 -4.06 -24.43 -17.26
C SER A 342 -4.87 -25.49 -18.04
N ASN A 343 -4.42 -25.81 -19.26
CA ASN A 343 -4.95 -26.91 -20.07
C ASN A 343 -3.82 -27.57 -20.92
N PRO A 344 -3.40 -28.83 -20.65
CA PRO A 344 -3.92 -29.73 -19.61
C PRO A 344 -3.63 -29.22 -18.19
N ALA A 345 -4.37 -29.71 -17.20
CA ALA A 345 -4.23 -29.29 -15.81
C ALA A 345 -2.80 -29.52 -15.30
N VAL A 346 -2.16 -28.45 -14.81
CA VAL A 346 -0.88 -28.51 -14.12
C VAL A 346 -1.13 -28.39 -12.63
N HIS A 347 -0.56 -29.27 -11.83
CA HIS A 347 -0.78 -29.27 -10.38
C HIS A 347 0.37 -28.55 -9.67
N SER A 348 0.05 -27.49 -8.94
CA SER A 348 0.98 -26.80 -8.04
C SER A 348 0.84 -27.32 -6.61
N THR A 349 1.73 -26.90 -5.71
CA THR A 349 1.74 -27.36 -4.30
C THR A 349 1.32 -26.23 -3.36
N ILE A 350 0.62 -26.58 -2.28
CA ILE A 350 0.43 -25.71 -1.12
C ILE A 350 1.26 -26.30 0.04
N PRO A 351 2.37 -25.68 0.45
CA PRO A 351 3.21 -26.19 1.53
C PRO A 351 2.48 -26.30 2.86
N ASN A 352 1.67 -25.30 3.24
CA ASN A 352 1.02 -25.29 4.53
C ASN A 352 -0.46 -24.90 4.46
N VAL A 353 -1.32 -25.69 5.09
CA VAL A 353 -2.74 -25.40 5.25
C VAL A 353 -3.08 -25.35 6.75
N TYR A 354 -3.68 -24.25 7.20
CA TYR A 354 -4.06 -24.03 8.59
C TYR A 354 -5.57 -23.80 8.70
N GLY A 355 -6.26 -24.53 9.57
CA GLY A 355 -7.66 -24.21 9.89
C GLY A 355 -7.77 -22.85 10.57
N GLY A 356 -6.90 -22.59 11.54
CA GLY A 356 -6.76 -21.28 12.20
C GLY A 356 -5.32 -21.04 12.68
N TYR A 357 -4.90 -19.79 12.73
CA TYR A 357 -3.53 -19.41 13.06
C TYR A 357 -3.50 -18.12 13.88
N THR A 358 -2.73 -18.10 14.96
CA THR A 358 -2.42 -16.88 15.74
C THR A 358 -0.96 -16.81 16.15
N THR A 359 -0.37 -15.63 16.09
CA THR A 359 0.98 -15.33 16.61
C THR A 359 0.97 -14.65 17.97
N ALA A 360 -0.19 -14.31 18.51
CA ALA A 360 -0.29 -13.59 19.77
C ALA A 360 0.16 -14.48 20.94
N ASP A 361 0.82 -13.86 21.91
CA ASP A 361 1.14 -14.51 23.18
C ASP A 361 -0.14 -14.85 23.94
N TYR A 362 -0.12 -15.94 24.69
CA TYR A 362 -1.26 -16.34 25.47
C TYR A 362 -1.50 -15.36 26.62
N ARG A 363 -2.68 -14.73 26.60
CA ARG A 363 -3.11 -13.80 27.63
C ARG A 363 -4.54 -14.11 28.03
N THR A 364 -4.84 -13.84 29.30
CA THR A 364 -6.17 -13.97 29.86
C THR A 364 -6.65 -12.64 30.42
N GLU A 365 -7.96 -12.48 30.50
CA GLU A 365 -8.61 -11.38 31.21
C GLU A 365 -9.62 -11.97 32.19
N THR A 366 -9.86 -11.29 33.30
CA THR A 366 -10.94 -11.66 34.22
C THR A 366 -12.14 -10.78 33.92
N ILE A 367 -13.22 -11.38 33.42
CA ILE A 367 -14.51 -10.72 33.18
C ILE A 367 -15.54 -11.40 34.07
N ASP A 368 -16.26 -10.63 34.89
CA ASP A 368 -17.30 -11.16 35.79
C ASP A 368 -16.83 -12.35 36.65
N ASN A 369 -15.63 -12.21 37.24
CA ASN A 369 -14.99 -13.25 38.06
C ASN A 369 -14.66 -14.56 37.31
N LYS A 370 -14.67 -14.53 35.97
CA LYS A 370 -14.30 -15.64 35.09
C LYS A 370 -13.06 -15.30 34.27
N ILE A 371 -12.10 -16.21 34.27
CA ILE A 371 -10.92 -16.12 33.40
C ILE A 371 -11.35 -16.46 31.96
N VAL A 372 -11.12 -15.54 31.04
CA VAL A 372 -11.37 -15.70 29.60
C VAL A 372 -10.07 -15.62 28.82
N ASP A 373 -9.96 -16.41 27.76
CA ASP A 373 -8.83 -16.37 26.84
C ASP A 373 -8.92 -15.11 25.97
N LYS A 374 -8.02 -14.15 26.24
CA LYS A 374 -7.99 -12.87 25.54
C LYS A 374 -7.28 -12.97 24.20
N ALA A 375 -6.14 -13.68 24.16
CA ALA A 375 -5.32 -13.84 22.97
C ALA A 375 -4.50 -15.14 23.01
N GLY A 376 -3.93 -15.51 21.86
CA GLY A 376 -2.98 -16.62 21.74
C GLY A 376 -3.62 -18.01 21.76
N VAL A 377 -4.92 -18.11 21.48
CA VAL A 377 -5.63 -19.40 21.38
C VAL A 377 -6.09 -19.69 19.96
N ALA A 378 -5.70 -20.86 19.43
CA ALA A 378 -6.27 -21.46 18.23
C ALA A 378 -7.23 -22.58 18.64
N GLU A 379 -8.54 -22.37 18.50
CA GLU A 379 -9.56 -23.30 19.01
C GLU A 379 -10.66 -23.68 18.01
N GLY A 380 -11.01 -24.95 17.94
CA GLY A 380 -12.18 -25.42 17.17
C GLY A 380 -12.03 -25.30 15.66
N ASN A 381 -10.82 -25.02 15.17
CA ASN A 381 -10.56 -24.81 13.76
C ASN A 381 -10.42 -26.14 13.00
N THR A 382 -10.78 -26.15 11.71
CA THR A 382 -10.72 -27.35 10.87
C THR A 382 -9.96 -27.09 9.57
N ALA A 383 -9.04 -27.97 9.22
CA ALA A 383 -8.44 -28.03 7.90
C ALA A 383 -8.76 -29.38 7.26
N THR A 384 -9.33 -29.37 6.07
CA THR A 384 -9.70 -30.57 5.31
C THR A 384 -9.04 -30.55 3.94
N ILE A 385 -8.32 -31.62 3.61
CA ILE A 385 -7.76 -31.85 2.27
C ILE A 385 -8.56 -32.99 1.64
N SER A 386 -9.27 -32.69 0.56
CA SER A 386 -10.07 -33.65 -0.23
C SER A 386 -9.49 -33.93 -1.61
N GLY A 387 -8.51 -33.13 -2.04
CA GLY A 387 -7.77 -33.33 -3.28
C GLY A 387 -6.64 -32.31 -3.43
N GLY A 388 -5.79 -32.51 -4.45
CA GLY A 388 -4.60 -31.68 -4.72
C GLY A 388 -3.35 -32.07 -3.92
N LYS A 389 -2.29 -31.27 -4.07
CA LYS A 389 -0.96 -31.51 -3.48
C LYS A 389 -0.67 -30.55 -2.34
N VAL A 390 -0.72 -31.07 -1.11
CA VAL A 390 -0.44 -30.33 0.13
C VAL A 390 0.66 -31.02 0.92
N THR A 391 1.63 -30.26 1.44
CA THR A 391 2.74 -30.83 2.22
C THR A 391 2.37 -31.01 3.69
N SER A 392 1.86 -29.96 4.33
CA SER A 392 1.54 -29.95 5.76
C SER A 392 0.13 -29.40 6.00
N VAL A 393 -0.63 -30.09 6.85
CA VAL A 393 -1.97 -29.68 7.26
C VAL A 393 -2.07 -29.56 8.78
N TYR A 394 -2.65 -28.47 9.25
CA TYR A 394 -2.79 -28.15 10.66
C TYR A 394 -4.23 -27.75 10.94
N GLY A 395 -4.87 -28.38 11.93
CA GLY A 395 -6.20 -27.96 12.35
C GLY A 395 -6.18 -26.54 12.92
N GLY A 396 -5.19 -26.23 13.76
CA GLY A 396 -4.97 -24.87 14.25
C GLY A 396 -3.59 -24.73 14.91
N VAL A 397 -3.01 -23.53 14.85
CA VAL A 397 -1.66 -23.22 15.37
C VAL A 397 -1.69 -21.94 16.18
N ALA A 398 -1.09 -21.98 17.38
CA ALA A 398 -0.81 -20.81 18.21
C ALA A 398 0.71 -20.72 18.42
N LYS A 399 1.35 -19.75 17.77
CA LYS A 399 2.83 -19.63 17.72
C LYS A 399 3.41 -18.74 18.83
N GLY A 400 2.61 -17.83 19.38
CA GLY A 400 3.06 -16.92 20.44
C GLY A 400 3.39 -17.64 21.74
N ASP A 401 4.04 -16.94 22.65
CA ASP A 401 4.51 -17.48 23.91
C ASP A 401 3.35 -18.06 24.72
N LYS A 402 3.51 -19.31 25.17
CA LYS A 402 2.49 -20.09 25.90
C LYS A 402 1.16 -20.25 25.13
N GLY A 403 1.18 -20.07 23.80
CA GLY A 403 0.03 -20.23 22.93
C GLY A 403 -0.68 -21.58 23.13
N LYS A 404 -2.01 -21.59 23.00
CA LYS A 404 -2.84 -22.78 23.19
C LYS A 404 -3.52 -23.19 21.90
N ALA A 405 -3.33 -24.44 21.48
CA ALA A 405 -4.10 -25.06 20.40
C ALA A 405 -4.99 -26.16 20.98
N ARG A 406 -6.33 -26.04 20.84
CA ARG A 406 -7.28 -27.02 21.40
C ARG A 406 -8.49 -27.27 20.50
N SER A 407 -9.01 -28.49 20.54
CA SER A 407 -10.23 -28.87 19.79
C SER A 407 -10.16 -28.65 18.27
N ASN A 408 -8.96 -28.55 17.70
CA ASN A 408 -8.76 -28.36 16.27
C ASN A 408 -8.72 -29.72 15.53
N LYS A 409 -9.10 -29.74 14.25
CA LYS A 409 -9.16 -30.94 13.42
C LYS A 409 -8.36 -30.76 12.13
N ALA A 410 -7.50 -31.71 11.80
CA ALA A 410 -6.91 -31.86 10.47
C ALA A 410 -7.45 -33.15 9.85
N ILE A 411 -8.01 -33.08 8.65
CA ILE A 411 -8.65 -34.20 7.96
C ILE A 411 -8.01 -34.30 6.58
N VAL A 412 -7.52 -35.48 6.22
CA VAL A 412 -7.04 -35.79 4.86
C VAL A 412 -7.89 -36.95 4.37
N SER A 413 -8.67 -36.69 3.32
CA SER A 413 -9.65 -37.62 2.75
C SER A 413 -9.67 -37.42 1.24
N GLY A 414 -8.60 -37.83 0.56
CA GLY A 414 -8.40 -37.66 -0.87
C GLY A 414 -7.26 -38.50 -1.37
#